data_AF-A0A2W6YKT9-F1
#
_entry.id   AF-A0A2W6YKT9-F1
#
_cell.length_a   1.000
_cell.length_b   1.000
_cell.length_c   1.000
_cell.angle_alpha   90.00
_cell.angle_beta   90.00
_cell.angle_gamma   90.00
#
_symmetry.space_group_name_H-M   'P 1'
#
loop_
_entity.id
_entity.type
_entity.pdbx_description
1 polymer ?
#
loop_
_entity_poly.entity_id
_entity_poly.type
_entity_poly.pdbx_seq_one_letter_code
_entity_poly.pdbx_strand_id
1 'polypeptide(L)'
;MKRGGEPPGLYTTLEHYPWVVVRFRCHACRRHGDARLARLSEKFGASETVQALLERFQASCPHRPRKRNGRVMRRDIPCGGYCPDLGSTQPPDHPPAMTGLTLIDGGLDDMLPAENAPSERRRRVGGDDG
;
A
#
# COMPACT_ATOMS: atom_id res chain seq x y z
N MET A 1 12.60 -0.22 8.25
CA MET A 1 13.31 0.76 7.40
C MET A 1 12.99 2.14 7.92
N LYS A 2 13.98 2.89 8.42
CA LYS A 2 13.77 4.25 8.95
C LYS A 2 13.27 5.15 7.81
N ARG A 3 12.03 5.62 7.90
CA ARG A 3 11.52 6.76 7.12
C ARG A 3 11.93 8.01 7.90
N GLY A 4 12.93 8.73 7.42
CA GLY A 4 13.51 9.87 8.12
C GLY A 4 15.03 9.79 8.08
N GLY A 5 15.60 10.10 6.92
CA GLY A 5 17.02 10.27 6.70
C GLY A 5 17.23 11.54 5.90
N GLU A 6 18.33 12.22 6.17
CA GLU A 6 18.80 13.41 5.46
C GLU A 6 18.61 13.27 3.93
N PRO A 7 18.16 14.33 3.23
CA PRO A 7 17.96 14.27 1.79
C PRO A 7 19.25 13.83 1.09
N PRO A 8 19.15 13.03 0.01
CA PRO A 8 20.34 12.57 -0.71
C PRO A 8 21.13 13.76 -1.24
N GLY A 9 22.45 13.73 -1.06
CA GLY A 9 23.39 14.74 -1.56
C GLY A 9 24.42 14.14 -2.53
N LEU A 10 25.40 14.94 -2.94
CA LEU A 10 26.45 14.53 -3.89
C LEU A 10 27.28 13.32 -3.44
N TYR A 11 27.29 13.03 -2.14
CA TYR A 11 28.04 11.92 -1.54
C TYR A 11 27.16 10.71 -1.20
N THR A 12 25.86 10.75 -1.53
CA THR A 12 24.98 9.60 -1.33
C THR A 12 25.32 8.50 -2.33
N THR A 13 25.63 7.31 -1.82
CA THR A 13 25.95 6.17 -2.69
C THR A 13 24.72 5.74 -3.51
N LEU A 14 24.94 5.14 -4.68
CA LEU A 14 23.85 4.66 -5.53
C LEU A 14 22.93 3.66 -4.82
N GLU A 15 23.47 2.87 -3.88
CA GLU A 15 22.67 2.05 -2.99
C GLU A 15 21.69 2.92 -2.19
N HIS A 16 22.12 4.03 -1.61
CA HIS A 16 21.28 4.85 -0.74
C HIS A 16 20.46 5.91 -1.49
N TYR A 17 20.56 5.96 -2.82
CA TYR A 17 19.73 6.83 -3.64
C TYR A 17 18.25 6.40 -3.54
N PRO A 18 17.31 7.30 -3.18
CA PRO A 18 16.05 6.91 -2.55
C PRO A 18 14.89 6.55 -3.48
N TRP A 19 15.00 6.80 -4.78
CA TRP A 19 13.84 6.89 -5.67
C TRP A 19 13.45 5.61 -6.42
N VAL A 20 14.19 4.51 -6.23
CA VAL A 20 13.89 3.25 -6.95
C VAL A 20 13.94 2.05 -6.02
N VAL A 21 12.86 1.85 -5.28
CA VAL A 21 12.61 0.63 -4.50
C VAL A 21 11.76 -0.35 -5.30
N VAL A 22 12.20 -1.60 -5.39
CA VAL A 22 11.45 -2.73 -5.94
C VAL A 22 10.88 -3.54 -4.79
N ARG A 23 9.55 -3.68 -4.75
CA ARG A 23 8.84 -4.37 -3.67
C ARG A 23 8.38 -5.74 -4.14
N PHE A 24 8.43 -6.72 -3.26
CA PHE A 24 7.92 -8.07 -3.46
C PHE A 24 6.93 -8.39 -2.35
N ARG A 25 5.75 -8.88 -2.72
CA ARG A 25 4.66 -9.23 -1.79
C ARG A 25 4.11 -10.61 -2.14
N CYS A 26 3.36 -11.20 -1.22
CA CYS A 26 2.67 -12.47 -1.44
C CYS A 26 1.27 -12.40 -0.86
N HIS A 27 0.24 -12.78 -1.61
CA HIS A 27 -1.13 -12.86 -1.09
C HIS A 27 -1.37 -14.06 -0.16
N ALA A 28 -0.56 -15.12 -0.30
CA ALA A 28 -0.76 -16.37 0.44
C ALA A 28 -0.04 -16.42 1.80
N CYS A 29 1.04 -15.65 1.97
CA CYS A 29 1.79 -15.61 3.22
C CYS A 29 2.29 -14.20 3.53
N ARG A 30 2.70 -13.94 4.78
CA ARG A 30 3.16 -12.62 5.25
C ARG A 30 4.55 -12.21 4.74
N ARG A 31 5.12 -12.95 3.78
CA ARG A 31 6.45 -12.69 3.24
C ARG A 31 6.42 -11.42 2.39
N HIS A 32 7.42 -10.57 2.61
CA HIS A 32 7.66 -9.38 1.82
C HIS A 32 9.17 -9.19 1.64
N GLY A 33 9.56 -8.41 0.64
CA GLY A 33 10.94 -8.01 0.43
C GLY A 33 10.98 -6.65 -0.25
N ASP A 34 11.66 -5.70 0.36
CA ASP A 34 11.89 -4.38 -0.22
C ASP A 34 13.38 -4.27 -0.50
N ALA A 35 13.74 -4.04 -1.76
CA ALA A 35 15.12 -3.94 -2.19
C ALA A 35 15.28 -2.76 -3.13
N ARG A 36 16.41 -2.08 -3.05
CA ARG A 36 16.71 -0.95 -3.94
C ARG A 36 17.24 -1.48 -5.27
N LEU A 37 16.83 -0.86 -6.38
CA LEU A 37 17.20 -1.32 -7.71
C LEU A 37 18.72 -1.41 -7.89
N ALA A 38 19.47 -0.41 -7.42
CA ALA A 38 20.94 -0.42 -7.50
C ALA A 38 21.56 -1.67 -6.85
N ARG A 39 21.04 -2.10 -5.69
CA ARG A 39 21.50 -3.34 -5.02
C ARG A 39 21.09 -4.59 -5.77
N LEU A 40 19.92 -4.61 -6.38
CA LEU A 40 19.49 -5.73 -7.22
C LEU A 40 20.38 -5.85 -8.46
N SER A 41 20.68 -4.74 -9.12
CA SER A 41 21.56 -4.70 -10.30
C SER A 41 23.00 -5.09 -9.97
N GLU A 42 23.53 -4.66 -8.82
CA GLU A 42 24.85 -5.10 -8.34
C GLU A 42 24.88 -6.61 -8.07
N LYS A 43 23.85 -7.13 -7.39
CA LYS A 43 23.82 -8.52 -6.94
C LYS A 43 23.50 -9.53 -8.05
N PHE A 44 22.63 -9.17 -8.99
CA PHE A 44 22.10 -10.08 -10.00
C PHE A 44 22.47 -9.70 -11.44
N GLY A 45 23.08 -8.52 -11.64
CA GLY A 45 23.41 -7.96 -12.95
C GLY A 45 22.30 -7.06 -13.48
N ALA A 46 22.70 -6.04 -14.24
CA ALA A 46 21.78 -5.06 -14.81
C ALA A 46 20.82 -5.64 -15.87
N SER A 47 21.16 -6.79 -16.46
CA SER A 47 20.34 -7.48 -17.46
C SER A 47 19.34 -8.48 -16.85
N GLU A 48 19.34 -8.66 -15.52
CA GLU A 48 18.40 -9.55 -14.85
C GLU A 48 16.97 -8.99 -14.94
N THR A 49 15.99 -9.87 -15.13
CA THR A 49 14.59 -9.46 -15.28
C THR A 49 13.88 -9.43 -13.93
N VAL A 50 12.90 -8.52 -13.78
CA VAL A 50 12.02 -8.52 -12.60
C VAL A 50 11.29 -9.85 -12.44
N GLN A 51 10.95 -10.52 -13.56
CA GLN A 51 10.37 -11.86 -13.55
C GLN A 51 11.29 -12.87 -12.85
N ALA A 52 12.57 -12.94 -13.23
CA ALA A 52 13.51 -13.86 -12.60
C ALA A 52 13.70 -13.56 -11.10
N LEU A 53 13.73 -12.28 -10.71
CA LEU A 53 13.76 -11.89 -9.30
C LEU A 53 12.49 -12.32 -8.55
N LEU A 54 11.32 -12.19 -9.18
CA LEU A 54 10.06 -12.64 -8.62
C LEU A 54 10.02 -14.17 -8.44
N GLU A 55 10.52 -14.93 -9.41
CA GLU A 55 10.64 -16.39 -9.32
C GLU A 55 11.56 -16.80 -8.15
N ARG A 56 12.69 -16.09 -7.94
CA ARG A 56 13.58 -16.29 -6.78
C ARG A 56 12.87 -15.97 -5.47
N PHE A 57 12.07 -14.90 -5.41
CA PHE A 57 11.26 -14.57 -4.25
C PHE A 57 10.22 -15.67 -3.95
N GLN A 58 9.52 -16.13 -4.98
CA GLN A 58 8.53 -17.22 -4.87
C GLN A 58 9.19 -18.56 -4.52
N ALA A 59 10.45 -18.78 -4.87
CA ALA A 59 11.15 -20.05 -4.67
C ALA A 59 11.19 -20.51 -3.21
N SER A 60 11.24 -19.56 -2.30
CA SER A 60 11.26 -19.81 -0.85
C SER A 60 9.90 -19.55 -0.19
N CYS A 61 8.82 -19.43 -0.97
CA CYS A 61 7.47 -19.40 -0.44
C CYS A 61 7.05 -20.79 0.04
N PRO A 62 6.50 -20.93 1.26
CA PRO A 62 5.94 -22.20 1.73
C PRO A 62 4.83 -22.70 0.81
N HIS A 63 4.04 -21.79 0.25
CA HIS A 63 2.88 -22.09 -0.60
C HIS A 63 3.24 -22.37 -2.06
N ARG A 64 4.54 -22.41 -2.41
CA ARG A 64 4.96 -22.77 -3.76
C ARG A 64 4.57 -24.23 -4.03
N PRO A 65 3.89 -24.53 -5.15
CA PRO A 65 3.61 -25.90 -5.55
C PRO A 65 4.91 -26.71 -5.61
N ARG A 66 4.96 -27.85 -4.92
CA ARG A 66 6.11 -28.76 -4.94
C ARG A 66 5.75 -30.00 -5.73
N LYS A 67 6.70 -30.50 -6.52
CA LYS A 67 6.58 -31.82 -7.14
C LYS A 67 7.09 -32.88 -6.14
N ARG A 68 6.28 -33.89 -5.86
CA ARG A 68 6.67 -35.10 -5.12
C ARG A 68 6.27 -36.30 -5.96
N ASN A 69 7.25 -37.15 -6.31
CA ASN A 69 7.05 -38.35 -7.13
C ASN A 69 6.29 -38.06 -8.44
N GLY A 70 6.69 -37.00 -9.16
CA GLY A 70 6.05 -36.59 -10.42
C GLY A 70 4.68 -35.91 -10.29
N ARG A 71 4.05 -35.91 -9.11
CA ARG A 71 2.77 -35.24 -8.85
C ARG A 71 2.97 -33.86 -8.24
N VAL A 72 2.22 -32.87 -8.73
CA VAL A 72 2.20 -31.53 -8.14
C VAL A 72 1.33 -31.55 -6.89
N MET A 73 1.96 -31.39 -5.72
CA MET A 73 1.25 -31.20 -4.46
C MET A 73 0.72 -29.76 -4.42
N ARG A 74 -0.58 -29.62 -4.69
CA ARG A 74 -1.29 -28.35 -4.55
C ARG A 74 -1.59 -28.09 -3.08
N ARG A 75 -1.58 -26.82 -2.68
CA ARG A 75 -2.09 -26.36 -1.39
C ARG A 75 -3.42 -25.66 -1.62
N ASP A 76 -4.21 -25.56 -0.57
CA ASP A 76 -5.51 -24.85 -0.60
C ASP A 76 -5.33 -23.40 -1.05
N ILE A 77 -4.25 -22.76 -0.61
CA ILE A 77 -3.85 -21.42 -1.05
C ILE A 77 -2.47 -21.52 -1.74
N PRO A 78 -2.39 -21.35 -3.08
CA PRO A 78 -1.13 -21.37 -3.82
C PRO A 78 -0.33 -20.08 -3.60
N CYS A 79 0.99 -20.12 -3.85
CA CYS A 79 1.83 -18.93 -3.83
C CYS A 79 1.26 -17.84 -4.76
N GLY A 80 0.95 -16.68 -4.19
CA GLY A 80 0.52 -15.48 -4.92
C GLY A 80 1.58 -14.39 -4.84
N GLY A 81 2.85 -14.73 -5.11
CA GLY A 81 3.95 -13.78 -5.06
C GLY A 81 3.89 -12.80 -6.25
N TYR A 82 3.94 -11.50 -5.99
CA TYR A 82 3.83 -10.45 -7.00
C TYR A 82 4.71 -9.24 -6.66
N CYS A 83 4.93 -8.38 -7.66
CA CYS A 83 5.57 -7.07 -7.49
C CYS A 83 4.47 -6.00 -7.63
N PRO A 84 4.08 -5.29 -6.55
CA PRO A 84 3.01 -4.29 -6.59
C PRO A 84 3.36 -3.08 -7.48
N ASP A 85 4.64 -2.86 -7.75
CA ASP A 85 5.11 -1.72 -8.53
C ASP A 85 4.99 -1.96 -10.04
N LEU A 86 4.72 -3.21 -10.48
CA LEU A 86 4.52 -3.53 -11.90
C LEU A 86 3.12 -3.12 -12.36
N GLY A 87 3.04 -2.42 -13.51
CA GLY A 87 1.78 -1.96 -14.09
C GLY A 87 1.24 -0.66 -13.48
N SER A 88 1.89 -0.14 -12.43
CA SER A 88 1.65 1.21 -11.92
C SER A 88 2.48 2.21 -12.69
N THR A 89 1.86 3.29 -13.17
CA THR A 89 2.58 4.45 -13.73
C THR A 89 3.07 5.40 -12.63
N GLN A 90 2.62 5.21 -11.39
CA GLN A 90 3.07 6.00 -10.26
C GLN A 90 4.41 5.47 -9.75
N PRO A 91 5.44 6.32 -9.63
CA PRO A 91 6.68 5.94 -8.98
C PRO A 91 6.38 5.51 -7.54
N PRO A 92 6.90 4.37 -7.08
CA PRO A 92 6.55 3.77 -5.80
C PRO A 92 6.86 4.64 -4.57
N ASP A 93 7.65 5.71 -4.77
CA ASP A 93 8.25 6.53 -3.73
C ASP A 93 7.69 7.97 -3.68
N HIS A 94 6.58 8.28 -4.36
CA HIS A 94 5.86 9.53 -4.10
C HIS A 94 5.30 9.56 -2.67
N PRO A 95 5.58 10.61 -1.87
CA PRO A 95 5.00 10.74 -0.55
C PRO A 95 3.47 10.85 -0.67
N PRO A 96 2.68 10.25 0.24
CA PRO A 96 1.22 10.24 0.19
C PRO A 96 0.57 11.63 0.02
N ALA A 97 1.24 12.69 0.48
CA ALA A 97 0.78 14.06 0.33
C ALA A 97 0.74 14.57 -1.13
N MET A 98 1.45 13.92 -2.05
CA MET A 98 1.40 14.21 -3.49
C MET A 98 0.55 13.21 -4.28
N THR A 99 -0.01 12.22 -3.60
CA THR A 99 -1.04 11.34 -4.15
C THR A 99 -2.35 12.11 -3.99
N GLY A 100 -2.86 12.68 -5.07
CA GLY A 100 -4.09 13.47 -5.05
C GLY A 100 -5.18 12.76 -4.25
N LEU A 101 -5.79 13.46 -3.30
CA LEU A 101 -6.89 12.92 -2.52
C LEU A 101 -8.00 12.50 -3.49
N THR A 102 -8.38 11.23 -3.47
CA THR A 102 -9.56 10.78 -4.19
C THR A 102 -10.78 11.29 -3.44
N LEU A 103 -11.55 12.19 -4.06
CA LEU A 103 -12.86 12.57 -3.56
C LEU A 103 -13.75 11.31 -3.58
N ILE A 104 -14.18 10.85 -2.41
CA ILE A 104 -15.18 9.78 -2.29
C ILE A 104 -16.55 10.47 -2.27
N ASP A 105 -17.31 10.38 -3.36
CA ASP A 105 -18.70 10.81 -3.42
C ASP A 105 -19.55 9.86 -2.55
N GLY A 106 -19.61 10.12 -1.25
CA GLY A 106 -20.35 9.25 -0.32
C GLY A 106 -20.51 9.75 1.10
N GLY A 107 -20.20 11.02 1.39
CA GLY A 107 -20.34 11.61 2.74
C GLY A 107 -21.54 12.54 2.93
N LEU A 108 -22.33 12.79 1.88
CA LEU A 108 -23.46 13.73 1.95
C LEU A 108 -24.65 13.15 2.73
N ASP A 109 -24.86 11.83 2.62
CA ASP A 109 -25.96 11.13 3.30
C ASP A 109 -25.65 10.79 4.77
N ASP A 110 -24.39 10.88 5.20
CA ASP A 110 -23.94 10.68 6.59
C ASP A 110 -23.94 11.98 7.41
N MET A 111 -24.46 13.09 6.86
CA MET A 111 -24.74 14.26 7.68
C MET A 111 -25.85 13.92 8.67
N LEU A 112 -25.47 13.73 9.93
CA LEU A 112 -26.40 13.69 11.06
C LEU A 112 -27.35 14.90 10.95
N PRO A 113 -28.68 14.70 11.02
CA PRO A 113 -29.62 15.80 10.91
C PRO A 113 -29.31 16.84 11.99
N ALA A 114 -29.11 18.08 11.56
CA ALA A 114 -28.85 19.21 12.46
C ALA A 114 -29.93 19.23 13.54
N GLU A 115 -29.48 19.17 14.78
CA GLU A 115 -30.32 19.15 15.98
C GLU A 115 -31.36 20.26 15.92
N ASN A 116 -32.60 19.92 16.30
CA ASN A 116 -33.77 20.79 16.28
C ASN A 116 -33.46 22.19 16.83
N ALA A 117 -33.55 23.21 15.98
CA ALA A 117 -33.53 24.60 16.42
C ALA A 117 -34.68 24.85 17.41
N PRO A 118 -34.47 25.68 18.46
CA PRO A 118 -35.40 25.83 19.56
C PRO A 118 -36.67 26.53 19.10
N SER A 119 -37.83 25.90 19.34
CA SER A 119 -39.12 26.52 19.08
C SER A 119 -39.30 27.77 19.95
N GLU A 120 -39.66 28.87 19.28
CA GLU A 120 -39.83 30.18 19.89
C GLU A 120 -40.86 30.15 21.03
N ARG A 121 -40.44 30.69 22.19
CA ARG A 121 -41.29 30.97 23.34
C ARG A 121 -42.41 31.96 22.96
N ARG A 122 -43.65 31.49 22.83
CA ARG A 122 -44.83 32.37 22.97
C ARG A 122 -45.20 32.52 24.45
N ARG A 123 -44.83 33.67 25.04
CA ARG A 123 -45.41 34.15 26.30
C ARG A 123 -46.88 34.50 26.05
N ARG A 124 -47.81 33.98 26.85
CA ARG A 124 -49.14 34.60 27.01
C ARG A 124 -49.13 35.50 28.24
N VAL A 125 -49.65 36.71 28.06
CA VAL A 125 -49.75 37.80 29.02
C VAL A 125 -51.15 37.75 29.65
N GLY A 126 -51.23 37.71 31.00
CA GLY A 126 -52.41 37.99 31.86
C GLY A 126 -53.64 37.08 31.68
N GLY A 127 -54.42 36.69 32.68
CA GLY A 127 -54.60 37.22 34.02
C GLY A 127 -56.05 37.71 34.20
N ASP A 128 -56.91 36.80 34.68
CA ASP A 128 -58.22 36.93 35.36
C ASP A 128 -59.34 37.87 34.89
N ASP A 129 -60.55 37.30 34.87
CA ASP A 129 -61.82 37.92 35.27
C ASP A 129 -62.67 36.83 35.94
N GLY A 130 -62.89 36.93 37.26
CA GLY A 130 -63.82 36.10 38.04
C GLY A 130 -63.46 35.87 39.50
#